data_AF-A0A8J4LMU1-F1
#
_entry.id   AF-A0A8J4LMU1-F1
#
_cell.length_a   1.000
_cell.length_b   1.000
_cell.length_c   1.000
_cell.angle_alpha   90.00
_cell.angle_beta   90.00
_cell.angle_gamma   90.00
#
_symmetry.space_group_name_H-M   'P 1'
#
loop_
_entity.id
_entity.type
_entity.pdbx_description
1 polymer ?
#
loop_
_entity_poly.entity_id
_entity_poly.type
_entity_poly.pdbx_seq_one_letter_code
_entity_poly.pdbx_strand_id
1 'polypeptide(L)'
;SPAVLLENPDPPTPPKTSFQVDVKVDDARLVSAVLNLAARHPGRSSRLLWGSFRQRTASRCLTSAPHVPLFASFQRALVMLAAYKLGLLRHLHIYESALVIPWRLHLANFSILGPFFQALFCGPGMTPSGPGSPGGLGGICTRGGLQLTYYFTDPGWFAELNRRGVAVVLFGCLNDERRFEICR
;
A
#
# COMPACT_ATOMS: atom_id res chain seq x y z
N SER A 1 35.37 29.60 46.99
CA SER A 1 34.72 29.44 45.68
C SER A 1 33.50 28.57 45.81
N PRO A 2 32.30 29.01 45.41
CA PRO A 2 31.16 28.12 45.32
C PRO A 2 31.28 27.27 44.05
N ALA A 3 30.97 25.98 44.16
CA ALA A 3 30.92 25.05 43.05
C ALA A 3 29.70 25.38 42.18
N VAL A 4 29.96 25.73 40.92
CA VAL A 4 28.91 25.87 39.89
C VAL A 4 28.42 24.45 39.58
N LEU A 5 27.20 24.14 40.05
CA LEU A 5 26.44 22.99 39.57
C LEU A 5 26.21 23.16 38.07
N LEU A 6 26.95 22.42 37.26
CA LEU A 6 26.68 22.26 35.85
C LEU A 6 25.34 21.52 35.74
N GLU A 7 24.25 22.25 35.49
CA GLU A 7 23.01 21.66 35.00
C GLU A 7 23.37 20.84 33.75
N ASN A 8 23.19 19.53 33.84
CA ASN A 8 23.20 18.70 32.64
C ASN A 8 22.05 19.18 31.76
N PRO A 9 22.29 19.61 30.51
CA PRO A 9 21.20 19.98 29.63
C PRO A 9 20.28 18.78 29.46
N ASP A 10 18.97 19.02 29.57
CA ASP A 10 17.97 17.99 29.31
C ASP A 10 18.26 17.32 27.97
N PRO A 11 18.11 15.98 27.87
CA PRO A 11 18.37 15.28 26.63
C PRO A 11 17.50 15.89 25.52
N PRO A 12 18.06 16.11 24.32
CA PRO A 12 17.34 16.76 23.24
C PRO A 12 16.05 16.00 22.94
N THR A 13 14.94 16.74 22.90
CA THR A 13 13.63 16.15 22.65
C THR A 13 13.66 15.52 21.25
N PRO A 14 13.36 14.21 21.10
CA PRO A 14 13.43 13.57 19.80
C PRO A 14 12.43 14.20 18.83
N PRO A 15 12.78 14.30 17.54
CA PRO A 15 11.91 14.91 16.54
C PRO A 15 10.55 14.19 16.52
N LYS A 16 9.47 14.97 16.40
CA LYS A 16 8.08 14.47 16.40
C LYS A 16 7.67 13.86 15.05
N THR A 17 8.63 13.37 14.28
CA THR A 17 8.42 12.85 12.92
C THR A 17 7.71 11.51 12.98
N SER A 18 6.66 11.36 12.17
CA SER A 18 5.99 10.09 11.95
C SER A 18 6.76 9.25 10.94
N PHE A 19 6.72 7.93 11.08
CA PHE A 19 7.49 7.04 10.22
C PHE A 19 6.69 5.79 9.86
N GLN A 20 6.98 5.29 8.66
CA GLN A 20 6.40 4.07 8.14
C GLN A 20 7.42 2.92 8.22
N VAL A 21 7.02 1.77 8.76
CA VAL A 21 7.82 0.54 8.77
C VAL A 21 7.15 -0.51 7.89
N ASP A 22 7.82 -0.90 6.80
CA ASP A 22 7.38 -1.96 5.91
C ASP A 22 8.15 -3.26 6.16
N VAL A 23 7.46 -4.25 6.73
CA VAL A 23 8.02 -5.55 7.04
C VAL A 23 7.98 -6.43 5.79
N LYS A 24 9.13 -6.62 5.14
CA LYS A 24 9.23 -7.35 3.87
C LYS A 24 9.23 -8.87 4.01
N VAL A 25 9.54 -9.39 5.19
CA VAL A 25 9.71 -10.83 5.47
C VAL A 25 8.64 -11.31 6.45
N ASP A 26 8.07 -12.49 6.20
CA ASP A 26 7.12 -13.14 7.12
C ASP A 26 7.87 -13.82 8.28
N ASP A 27 8.28 -13.02 9.26
CA ASP A 27 8.98 -13.48 10.46
C ASP A 27 8.38 -12.85 11.73
N ALA A 28 7.88 -13.71 12.62
CA ALA A 28 7.31 -13.30 13.90
C ALA A 28 8.37 -12.67 14.84
N ARG A 29 9.64 -13.09 14.74
CA ARG A 29 10.74 -12.52 15.53
C ARG A 29 11.00 -11.09 15.10
N LEU A 30 10.98 -10.82 13.80
CA LEU A 30 11.14 -9.47 13.25
C LEU A 30 10.00 -8.54 13.68
N VAL A 31 8.74 -8.99 13.58
CA VAL A 31 7.57 -8.22 14.06
C VAL A 31 7.73 -7.87 15.54
N SER A 32 8.12 -8.85 16.36
CA SER A 32 8.33 -8.65 17.80
C SER A 32 9.50 -7.69 18.07
N ALA A 33 10.59 -7.78 17.30
CA ALA A 33 11.74 -6.90 17.44
C ALA A 33 11.39 -5.44 17.10
N VAL A 34 10.59 -5.21 16.06
CA VAL A 34 10.08 -3.88 15.70
C VAL A 34 9.22 -3.30 16.82
N LEU A 35 8.31 -4.09 17.38
CA LEU A 35 7.46 -3.66 18.50
C LEU A 35 8.28 -3.33 19.75
N ASN A 36 9.23 -4.20 20.10
CA ASN A 36 10.13 -3.96 21.24
C ASN A 36 10.98 -2.70 21.04
N LEU A 37 11.43 -2.45 19.80
CA LEU A 37 12.13 -1.21 19.47
C LEU A 37 11.24 0.01 19.62
N ALA A 38 9.99 -0.03 19.13
CA ALA A 38 9.03 1.06 19.28
C ALA A 38 8.70 1.33 20.75
N ALA A 39 8.49 0.27 21.55
CA ALA A 39 8.17 0.36 22.97
C ALA A 39 9.30 0.96 23.81
N ARG A 40 10.57 0.75 23.42
CA ARG A 40 11.74 1.36 24.08
C ARG A 40 11.84 2.87 23.88
N HIS A 41 11.03 3.45 22.99
CA HIS A 41 11.03 4.89 22.70
C HIS A 41 9.62 5.47 22.93
N PRO A 42 9.33 5.96 24.14
CA PRO A 42 8.02 6.51 24.49
C PRO A 42 7.52 7.55 23.48
N GLY A 43 6.24 7.48 23.12
CA GLY A 43 5.63 8.38 22.12
C GLY A 43 5.96 8.08 20.66
N ARG A 44 6.71 7.01 20.35
CA ARG A 44 6.92 6.55 18.96
C ARG A 44 5.83 5.63 18.44
N SER A 45 5.24 4.77 19.27
CA SER A 45 4.18 3.83 18.81
C SER A 45 2.95 4.55 18.26
N SER A 46 2.61 5.73 18.78
CA SER A 46 1.50 6.55 18.27
C SER A 46 1.81 7.28 16.96
N ARG A 47 3.06 7.23 16.50
CA ARG A 47 3.55 7.86 15.25
C ARG A 47 4.07 6.84 14.24
N LEU A 48 3.89 5.56 14.55
CA LEU A 48 4.29 4.43 13.75
C LEU A 48 3.10 4.01 12.88
N LEU A 49 3.25 4.12 11.57
CA LEU A 49 2.44 3.37 10.61
C LEU A 49 3.24 2.13 10.23
N TRP A 50 2.64 0.95 10.25
CA TRP A 50 3.36 -0.27 9.88
C TRP A 50 2.52 -1.22 9.05
N GLY A 51 3.16 -2.25 8.52
CA GLY A 51 2.47 -3.26 7.74
C GLY A 51 3.40 -3.97 6.78
N SER A 52 2.81 -4.56 5.76
CA SER A 52 3.52 -5.25 4.70
C SER A 52 2.67 -5.28 3.44
N PHE A 53 3.33 -5.26 2.28
CA PHE A 53 2.65 -5.56 1.02
C PHE A 53 2.14 -7.01 0.93
N ARG A 54 2.64 -7.92 1.79
CA ARG A 54 2.19 -9.32 1.88
C ARG A 54 1.11 -9.47 2.96
N GLN A 55 -0.05 -10.00 2.60
CA GLN A 55 -1.19 -10.11 3.52
C GLN A 55 -0.88 -10.94 4.76
N ARG A 56 -0.17 -12.07 4.63
CA ARG A 56 0.19 -12.91 5.77
C ARG A 56 0.99 -12.14 6.83
N THR A 57 1.97 -11.37 6.39
CA THR A 57 2.79 -10.51 7.27
C THR A 57 1.95 -9.36 7.83
N ALA A 58 1.12 -8.71 7.02
CA ALA A 58 0.24 -7.63 7.48
C ALA A 58 -0.78 -8.10 8.54
N SER A 59 -1.36 -9.30 8.37
CA SER A 59 -2.22 -9.93 9.38
C SER A 59 -1.47 -10.19 10.67
N ARG A 60 -0.22 -10.67 10.61
CA ARG A 60 0.60 -10.83 11.83
C ARG A 60 0.86 -9.50 12.52
N CYS A 61 1.19 -8.44 11.77
CA CYS A 61 1.33 -7.10 12.34
C CYS A 61 0.04 -6.71 13.09
N LEU A 62 -1.12 -6.79 12.43
CA LEU A 62 -2.41 -6.46 13.04
C LEU A 62 -2.67 -7.26 14.34
N THR A 63 -2.43 -8.57 14.34
CA THR A 63 -2.62 -9.42 15.52
C THR A 63 -1.64 -9.07 16.65
N SER A 64 -0.38 -8.75 16.32
CA SER A 64 0.65 -8.46 17.32
C SER A 64 0.49 -7.10 17.99
N ALA A 65 -0.02 -6.08 17.29
CA ALA A 65 -0.33 -4.79 17.88
C ALA A 65 -1.56 -4.15 17.20
N PRO A 66 -2.79 -4.50 17.63
CA PRO A 66 -4.02 -4.01 17.00
C PRO A 66 -4.26 -2.51 17.20
N HIS A 67 -3.53 -1.87 18.12
CA HIS A 67 -3.60 -0.44 18.40
C HIS A 67 -2.67 0.40 17.51
N VAL A 68 -1.75 -0.23 16.75
CA VAL A 68 -0.84 0.46 15.85
C VAL A 68 -1.48 0.54 14.46
N PRO A 69 -1.59 1.73 13.85
CA PRO A 69 -2.23 1.88 12.55
C PRO A 69 -1.52 1.06 11.48
N LEU A 70 -2.29 0.36 10.65
CA LEU A 70 -1.80 -0.56 9.63
C LEU A 70 -1.99 0.03 8.23
N PHE A 71 -0.99 -0.09 7.35
CA PHE A 71 -1.22 0.13 5.92
C PHE A 71 -1.62 -1.15 5.19
N ALA A 72 -2.46 -1.01 4.17
CA ALA A 72 -3.00 -2.12 3.41
C ALA A 72 -1.94 -2.89 2.63
N SER A 73 -2.05 -4.22 2.71
CA SER A 73 -1.31 -5.12 1.83
C SER A 73 -1.78 -4.96 0.39
N PHE A 74 -0.99 -5.42 -0.57
CA PHE A 74 -1.37 -5.35 -1.97
C PHE A 74 -2.66 -6.15 -2.24
N GLN A 75 -2.80 -7.34 -1.65
CA GLN A 75 -4.01 -8.16 -1.80
C GLN A 75 -5.26 -7.44 -1.25
N ARG A 76 -5.14 -6.77 -0.09
CA ARG A 76 -6.24 -5.99 0.48
C ARG A 76 -6.59 -4.77 -0.36
N ALA A 77 -5.59 -4.09 -0.91
CA ALA A 77 -5.81 -3.01 -1.87
C ALA A 77 -6.66 -3.46 -3.07
N LEU A 78 -6.42 -4.68 -3.57
CA LEU A 78 -7.21 -5.27 -4.65
C LEU A 78 -8.62 -5.62 -4.25
N VAL A 79 -8.81 -6.22 -3.08
CA VAL A 79 -10.17 -6.49 -2.56
C VAL A 79 -10.95 -5.19 -2.39
N MET A 80 -10.32 -4.13 -1.88
CA MET A 80 -10.95 -2.81 -1.74
C MET A 80 -11.30 -2.19 -3.09
N LEU A 81 -10.41 -2.27 -4.08
CA LEU A 81 -10.66 -1.77 -5.43
C LEU A 81 -11.78 -2.55 -6.13
N ALA A 82 -11.75 -3.88 -6.04
CA ALA A 82 -12.81 -4.74 -6.56
C ALA A 82 -14.17 -4.42 -5.91
N ALA A 83 -14.21 -4.33 -4.57
CA ALA A 83 -15.42 -3.97 -3.84
C ALA A 83 -15.92 -2.58 -4.23
N TYR A 84 -15.04 -1.61 -4.47
CA TYR A 84 -15.42 -0.29 -4.98
C TYR A 84 -16.08 -0.37 -6.35
N LYS A 85 -15.45 -1.07 -7.31
CA LYS A 85 -15.99 -1.22 -8.67
C LYS A 85 -17.32 -1.96 -8.70
N LEU A 86 -17.57 -2.86 -7.75
CA LEU A 86 -18.83 -3.58 -7.59
C LEU A 86 -19.87 -2.83 -6.74
N GLY A 87 -19.57 -1.64 -6.21
CA GLY A 87 -20.49 -0.92 -5.31
C GLY A 87 -20.66 -1.56 -3.92
N LEU A 88 -19.76 -2.48 -3.55
CA LEU A 88 -19.76 -3.26 -2.32
C LEU A 88 -18.81 -2.72 -1.25
N LEU A 89 -18.01 -1.68 -1.55
CA LEU A 89 -17.01 -1.16 -0.61
C LEU A 89 -17.62 -0.80 0.74
N ARG A 90 -18.85 -0.26 0.77
CA ARG A 90 -19.60 0.05 2.01
C ARG A 90 -19.82 -1.14 2.95
N HIS A 91 -19.90 -2.36 2.42
CA HIS A 91 -20.07 -3.58 3.21
C HIS A 91 -18.73 -4.20 3.62
N LEU A 92 -17.64 -3.79 2.99
CA LEU A 92 -16.31 -4.29 3.31
C LEU A 92 -15.81 -3.64 4.59
N HIS A 93 -15.46 -4.44 5.59
CA HIS A 93 -14.75 -3.95 6.77
C HIS A 93 -13.31 -3.58 6.40
N ILE A 94 -12.90 -2.35 6.72
CA ILE A 94 -11.56 -1.82 6.48
C ILE A 94 -10.93 -1.55 7.85
N TYR A 95 -9.89 -2.30 8.16
CA TYR A 95 -9.12 -2.15 9.42
C TYR A 95 -7.83 -1.35 9.19
N GLU A 96 -7.52 -1.06 7.93
CA GLU A 96 -6.32 -0.34 7.52
C GLU A 96 -6.53 1.17 7.63
N SER A 97 -5.54 1.86 8.18
CA SER A 97 -5.53 3.32 8.33
C SER A 97 -4.94 4.02 7.10
N ALA A 98 -4.18 3.29 6.29
CA ALA A 98 -3.58 3.83 5.08
C ALA A 98 -3.53 2.83 3.94
N LEU A 99 -3.50 3.34 2.72
CA LEU A 99 -3.28 2.58 1.50
C LEU A 99 -2.07 3.18 0.77
N VAL A 100 -1.01 2.39 0.62
CA VAL A 100 0.21 2.81 -0.07
C VAL A 100 0.26 2.15 -1.45
N ILE A 101 0.22 2.98 -2.49
CA ILE A 101 0.11 2.54 -3.89
C ILE A 101 1.37 2.96 -4.65
N PRO A 102 2.06 2.02 -5.32
CA PRO A 102 3.14 2.37 -6.23
C PRO A 102 2.60 3.12 -7.45
N TRP A 103 3.15 4.30 -7.74
CA TRP A 103 2.79 5.11 -8.91
C TRP A 103 3.01 4.38 -10.24
N ARG A 104 3.92 3.40 -10.30
CA ARG A 104 4.11 2.53 -11.47
C ARG A 104 4.03 1.07 -11.07
N LEU A 105 2.84 0.51 -11.15
CA LEU A 105 2.64 -0.91 -10.90
C LEU A 105 2.75 -1.72 -12.20
N HIS A 106 3.95 -2.25 -12.48
CA HIS A 106 4.14 -3.20 -13.58
C HIS A 106 3.82 -4.62 -13.10
N LEU A 107 2.75 -5.22 -13.63
CA LEU A 107 2.28 -6.57 -13.29
C LEU A 107 3.25 -7.71 -13.69
N ALA A 108 4.35 -7.42 -14.40
CA ALA A 108 5.32 -8.43 -14.83
C ALA A 108 5.89 -9.27 -13.66
N ASN A 109 5.84 -8.75 -12.43
CA ASN A 109 6.31 -9.44 -11.23
C ASN A 109 5.20 -10.16 -10.41
N PHE A 110 3.94 -10.11 -10.87
CA PHE A 110 2.78 -10.69 -10.16
C PHE A 110 2.01 -11.67 -11.07
N SER A 111 2.70 -12.67 -11.63
CA SER A 111 2.17 -13.62 -12.63
C SER A 111 0.92 -14.41 -12.20
N ILE A 112 0.58 -14.47 -10.91
CA ILE A 112 -0.56 -15.24 -10.39
C ILE A 112 -1.91 -14.49 -10.50
N LEU A 113 -1.91 -13.17 -10.65
CA LEU A 113 -3.15 -12.38 -10.60
C LEU A 113 -3.74 -12.02 -11.98
N GLY A 114 -2.98 -12.21 -13.06
CA GLY A 114 -3.38 -11.84 -14.43
C GLY A 114 -4.78 -12.32 -14.85
N PRO A 115 -5.15 -13.60 -14.66
CA PRO A 115 -6.46 -14.11 -15.07
C PRO A 115 -7.63 -13.52 -14.26
N PHE A 116 -7.42 -13.33 -12.95
CA PHE A 116 -8.44 -12.83 -12.03
C PHE A 116 -8.78 -11.36 -12.33
N PHE A 117 -7.77 -10.57 -12.71
CA PHE A 117 -7.97 -9.18 -13.14
C PHE A 117 -8.65 -9.05 -14.49
N GLN A 118 -8.27 -9.88 -15.45
CA GLN A 118 -8.91 -9.84 -16.76
C GLN A 118 -10.40 -10.12 -16.64
N ALA A 119 -10.81 -11.11 -15.84
CA ALA A 119 -12.23 -11.40 -15.61
C ALA A 119 -12.99 -10.29 -14.85
N LEU A 120 -12.32 -9.56 -13.96
CA LEU A 120 -12.96 -8.51 -13.15
C LEU A 120 -13.14 -7.18 -13.91
N PHE A 121 -12.23 -6.86 -14.83
CA PHE A 121 -12.19 -5.58 -15.54
C PHE A 121 -12.52 -5.68 -17.04
N CYS A 122 -12.40 -6.86 -17.64
CA CYS A 122 -12.92 -7.17 -18.98
C CYS A 122 -14.10 -8.13 -18.77
N GLY A 123 -15.32 -7.66 -19.00
CA GLY A 123 -16.53 -8.44 -18.70
C GLY A 123 -16.60 -9.82 -19.39
N PRO A 124 -17.53 -10.69 -18.96
CA PRO A 124 -17.69 -12.04 -19.50
C PRO A 124 -18.24 -11.95 -20.93
N GLY A 125 -17.35 -11.97 -21.92
CA GLY A 125 -17.74 -11.89 -23.33
C GLY A 125 -16.60 -11.85 -24.35
N MET A 126 -15.35 -11.64 -23.94
CA MET A 126 -14.21 -11.71 -24.85
C MET A 126 -13.55 -13.09 -24.79
N THR A 127 -14.19 -14.08 -25.40
CA THR A 127 -13.44 -15.22 -25.94
C THR A 127 -12.60 -14.74 -27.12
N PRO A 128 -11.35 -15.22 -27.29
CA PRO A 128 -10.57 -14.90 -28.48
C PRO A 128 -11.18 -15.63 -29.68
N SER A 129 -12.15 -15.00 -30.34
CA SER A 129 -12.58 -15.42 -31.68
C SER A 129 -11.46 -15.10 -32.67
N GLY A 130 -11.10 -16.11 -33.46
CA GLY A 130 -9.97 -16.13 -34.38
C GLY A 130 -9.92 -15.00 -35.41
N PRO A 131 -8.87 -15.00 -36.26
CA PRO A 131 -8.55 -13.88 -37.12
C PRO A 131 -9.51 -13.83 -38.31
N GLY A 132 -10.40 -12.84 -38.34
CA GLY A 132 -11.15 -12.54 -39.56
C GLY A 132 -12.49 -11.83 -39.35
N SER A 133 -12.47 -10.50 -39.17
CA SER A 133 -13.48 -9.59 -39.75
C SER A 133 -13.11 -8.13 -39.46
N PRO A 134 -12.97 -7.27 -40.49
CA PRO A 134 -12.77 -5.84 -40.32
C PRO A 134 -14.13 -5.14 -40.35
N GLY A 135 -14.61 -4.68 -39.20
CA GLY A 135 -15.83 -3.88 -39.13
C GLY A 135 -16.54 -3.99 -37.80
N GLY A 136 -16.11 -3.17 -36.83
CA GLY A 136 -16.80 -3.05 -35.56
C GLY A 136 -15.97 -2.27 -34.55
N LEU A 137 -16.49 -1.10 -34.13
CA LEU A 137 -15.98 -0.31 -33.01
C LEU A 137 -15.96 -1.19 -31.74
N GLY A 138 -14.82 -1.81 -31.46
CA GLY A 138 -14.69 -2.80 -30.38
C GLY A 138 -13.31 -2.77 -29.76
N GLY A 139 -13.26 -2.27 -28.52
CA GLY A 139 -12.34 -2.74 -27.48
C GLY A 139 -10.86 -2.47 -27.70
N ILE A 140 -10.36 -1.45 -27.00
CA ILE A 140 -8.94 -1.25 -26.69
C ILE A 140 -8.47 -2.42 -25.79
N CYS A 141 -8.23 -3.58 -26.38
CA CYS A 141 -7.56 -4.71 -25.76
C CYS A 141 -6.47 -5.24 -26.71
N THR A 142 -5.74 -4.35 -27.36
CA THR A 142 -4.56 -4.72 -28.15
C THR A 142 -3.31 -4.65 -27.29
N ARG A 143 -2.74 -5.82 -26.99
CA ARG A 143 -1.29 -6.11 -26.93
C ARG A 143 -0.36 -5.29 -26.00
N GLY A 144 -0.88 -4.40 -25.16
CA GLY A 144 -0.13 -3.68 -24.13
C GLY A 144 -0.49 -4.21 -22.75
N GLY A 145 0.51 -4.57 -21.93
CA GLY A 145 0.28 -5.09 -20.57
C GLY A 145 -0.69 -4.21 -19.77
N LEU A 146 -1.59 -4.85 -19.01
CA LEU A 146 -2.53 -4.16 -18.13
C LEU A 146 -1.76 -3.18 -17.22
N GLN A 147 -1.87 -1.88 -17.49
CA GLN A 147 -1.34 -0.85 -16.60
C GLN A 147 -2.36 -0.64 -15.49
N LEU A 148 -2.25 -1.47 -14.45
CA LEU A 148 -3.13 -1.42 -13.29
C LEU A 148 -3.05 -0.10 -12.52
N THR A 149 -1.99 0.67 -12.75
CA THR A 149 -1.82 2.03 -12.26
C THR A 149 -3.07 2.88 -12.43
N TYR A 150 -3.71 2.88 -13.60
CA TYR A 150 -4.87 3.73 -13.87
C TYR A 150 -6.08 3.42 -12.98
N TYR A 151 -6.28 2.14 -12.65
CA TYR A 151 -7.38 1.73 -11.77
C TYR A 151 -7.11 2.07 -10.31
N PHE A 152 -5.85 2.01 -9.91
CA PHE A 152 -5.41 2.40 -8.57
C PHE A 152 -5.36 3.91 -8.36
N THR A 153 -5.52 4.72 -9.42
CA THR A 153 -5.50 6.19 -9.35
C THR A 153 -6.89 6.82 -9.54
N ASP A 154 -7.96 6.05 -9.37
CA ASP A 154 -9.34 6.54 -9.47
C ASP A 154 -9.65 7.54 -8.32
N PRO A 155 -9.90 8.84 -8.63
CA PRO A 155 -10.14 9.84 -7.59
C PRO A 155 -11.40 9.56 -6.76
N GLY A 156 -12.42 8.92 -7.35
CA GLY A 156 -13.65 8.55 -6.65
C GLY A 156 -13.40 7.45 -5.62
N TRP A 157 -12.51 6.51 -5.94
CA TRP A 157 -12.09 5.48 -5.00
C TRP A 157 -11.32 6.09 -3.82
N PHE A 158 -10.42 7.05 -4.09
CA PHE A 158 -9.70 7.77 -3.04
C PHE A 158 -10.64 8.55 -2.14
N ALA A 159 -11.62 9.24 -2.71
CA ALA A 159 -12.62 9.97 -1.94
C ALA A 159 -13.42 9.02 -1.03
N GLU A 160 -13.78 7.83 -1.51
CA GLU A 160 -14.50 6.83 -0.72
C GLU A 160 -13.63 6.27 0.43
N LEU A 161 -12.37 5.96 0.17
CA LEU A 161 -11.43 5.51 1.20
C LEU A 161 -11.17 6.59 2.25
N ASN A 162 -10.92 7.83 1.83
CA ASN A 162 -10.70 8.96 2.74
C ASN A 162 -11.94 9.25 3.60
N ARG A 163 -13.16 9.15 3.03
CA ARG A 163 -14.41 9.27 3.80
C ARG A 163 -14.55 8.22 4.90
N ARG A 164 -13.84 7.11 4.78
CA ARG A 164 -13.78 6.03 5.77
C ARG A 164 -12.54 6.09 6.67
N GLY A 165 -11.79 7.18 6.62
CA GLY A 165 -10.60 7.39 7.46
C GLY A 165 -9.34 6.67 6.96
N VAL A 166 -9.31 6.20 5.71
CA VAL A 166 -8.14 5.56 5.11
C VAL A 166 -7.35 6.56 4.28
N ALA A 167 -6.16 6.92 4.74
CA ALA A 167 -5.27 7.82 4.02
C ALA A 167 -4.69 7.12 2.78
N VAL A 168 -4.77 7.75 1.61
CA VAL A 168 -4.16 7.21 0.38
C VAL A 168 -2.83 7.90 0.11
N VAL A 169 -1.77 7.11 -0.04
CA VAL A 169 -0.41 7.57 -0.33
C VAL A 169 0.04 6.98 -1.66
N LEU A 170 0.32 7.86 -2.63
CA LEU A 170 0.96 7.48 -3.88
C LEU A 170 2.48 7.57 -3.69
N PHE A 171 3.18 6.45 -3.87
CA PHE A 171 4.62 6.38 -3.75
C PHE A 171 5.26 6.10 -5.11
N GLY A 172 6.15 7.00 -5.55
CA GLY A 172 6.97 6.78 -6.74
C GLY A 172 8.20 5.93 -6.41
N CYS A 173 8.24 4.68 -6.86
CA CYS A 173 9.47 3.90 -6.88
C CYS A 173 10.41 4.44 -7.98
N LEU A 174 11.22 5.45 -7.66
CA LEU A 174 12.41 5.81 -8.46
C LEU A 174 13.59 4.96 -7.97
N ASN A 175 13.46 3.64 -8.02
CA ASN A 175 14.51 2.71 -7.55
C ASN A 175 15.54 2.38 -8.64
N ASP A 176 15.69 3.24 -9.65
CA ASP A 176 16.66 3.07 -10.73
C ASP A 176 17.45 4.38 -10.85
N GLU A 177 18.76 4.33 -10.63
CA GLU A 177 19.68 5.47 -10.75
C GLU A 177 19.50 6.19 -12.09
N ARG A 178 19.28 5.41 -13.17
CA ARG A 178 19.05 5.94 -14.52
C ARG A 178 17.78 6.77 -14.63
N ARG A 179 16.74 6.48 -13.84
CA ARG A 179 15.50 7.26 -13.81
C ARG A 179 15.61 8.50 -12.94
N PHE A 180 16.52 8.49 -11.97
CA PHE A 180 16.82 9.66 -11.14
C PHE A 180 17.56 10.73 -11.93
N GLU A 181 18.49 10.32 -12.82
CA GLU A 181 19.24 11.21 -13.70
C GLU A 181 18.35 11.99 -14.69
N ILE A 182 17.21 11.43 -15.11
CA ILE A 182 16.25 12.08 -16.02
C ILE A 182 15.52 13.25 -15.35
N CYS A 183 15.49 13.30 -14.01
CA CYS A 183 14.83 14.36 -13.24
C CYS A 183 15.77 15.50 -12.84
N ARG A 184 17.01 15.50 -13.31
CA ARG A 184 18.02 16.54 -13.06
C ARG A 184 18.06 17.56 -14.19
#